data_AF-A0A7H0H0Q4-F1
#
_entry.id   AF-A0A7H0H0Q4-F1
#
_cell.length_a   1.000
_cell.length_b   1.000
_cell.length_c   1.000
_cell.angle_alpha   90.00
_cell.angle_beta   90.00
_cell.angle_gamma   90.00
#
_symmetry.space_group_name_H-M   'P 1'
#
loop_
_entity.id
_entity.type
_entity.pdbx_description
1 polymer ?
#
loop_
_entity_poly.entity_id
_entity_poly.type
_entity_poly.pdbx_seq_one_letter_code
_entity_poly.pdbx_strand_id
1 'polypeptide(L)' 'MSIKSQSGKKYVKEARLNGQKLKRPFLAHQNIVKGGELVFLMAARP' A
#
# COMPACT_ATOMS: atom_id res chain seq x y z
N MET A 1 1.43 2.61 -13.29
CA MET A 1 1.12 2.45 -11.86
C MET A 1 -0.11 3.32 -11.57
N SER A 2 -1.32 2.72 -11.54
CA SER A 2 -2.58 3.46 -11.45
C SER A 2 -3.05 3.56 -10.00
N ILE A 3 -3.20 4.77 -9.48
CA ILE A 3 -3.72 5.02 -8.13
C ILE A 3 -5.22 5.35 -8.26
N LYS A 4 -6.10 4.39 -7.95
CA LYS A 4 -7.53 4.67 -7.75
C LYS A 4 -7.73 5.18 -6.32
N SER A 5 -7.65 6.49 -6.12
CA SER A 5 -8.02 7.11 -4.84
C SER A 5 -9.54 7.20 -4.75
N GLN A 6 -10.15 6.50 -3.77
CA GLN A 6 -11.55 6.71 -3.43
C GLN A 6 -11.67 8.05 -2.69
N SER A 7 -12.28 9.04 -3.34
CA SER A 7 -12.52 10.38 -2.80
C SER A 7 -12.98 10.34 -1.34
N GLY A 8 -12.23 10.99 -0.45
CA GLY A 8 -12.55 11.15 0.97
C GLY A 8 -11.75 10.27 1.95
N LYS A 9 -10.98 9.28 1.48
CA LYS A 9 -10.14 8.44 2.35
C LYS A 9 -8.66 8.85 2.19
N LYS A 10 -8.08 9.45 3.24
CA LYS A 10 -6.69 10.01 3.22
C LYS A 10 -5.67 9.17 3.98
N TYR A 11 -6.12 8.20 4.78
CA TYR A 11 -5.25 7.42 5.66
C TYR A 11 -5.06 6.00 5.14
N VAL A 12 -3.87 5.45 5.30
CA VAL A 12 -3.60 4.04 4.99
C VAL A 12 -3.94 3.21 6.22
N LYS A 13 -5.00 2.39 6.12
CA LYS A 13 -5.39 1.43 7.16
C LYS A 13 -4.57 0.14 7.08
N GLU A 14 -4.27 -0.30 5.86
CA GLU A 14 -3.47 -1.50 5.62
C GLU A 14 -2.73 -1.38 4.28
N ALA A 15 -1.54 -1.95 4.19
CA ALA A 15 -0.81 -2.09 2.96
C ALA A 15 -0.47 -3.58 2.74
N ARG A 16 -0.53 -4.04 1.49
CA ARG A 16 -0.10 -5.39 1.10
C ARG A 16 0.84 -5.30 -0.09
N LEU A 17 1.97 -6.00 -0.01
CA LEU A 17 2.93 -6.13 -1.09
C LEU A 17 2.91 -7.57 -1.57
N ASN A 18 2.57 -7.79 -2.84
CA ASN A 18 2.47 -9.12 -3.44
C ASN A 18 1.57 -10.07 -2.61
N GLY A 19 0.45 -9.53 -2.10
CA GLY A 19 -0.48 -10.25 -1.23
C GLY A 19 -0.07 -10.33 0.25
N GLN A 20 1.17 -10.02 0.61
CA GLN A 20 1.64 -10.06 2.00
C GLN A 20 1.39 -8.74 2.73
N LYS A 21 0.77 -8.81 3.92
CA LYS A 21 0.52 -7.63 4.75
C LYS A 21 1.81 -6.99 5.25
N LEU A 22 2.00 -5.72 4.93
CA LEU A 22 3.08 -4.89 5.44
C LEU A 22 2.79 -4.55 6.91
N LYS A 23 3.67 -5.02 7.79
CA LYS A 23 3.65 -4.69 9.23
C LYS A 23 4.50 -3.47 9.57
N ARG A 24 5.36 -3.03 8.65
CA ARG A 24 6.33 -1.94 8.83
C ARG A 24 6.06 -0.84 7.82
N PRO A 25 6.25 0.44 8.18
CA PRO A 25 5.95 1.58 7.31
C PRO A 25 7.06 1.87 6.30
N PHE A 26 7.77 0.85 5.81
CA PHE A 26 8.81 1.00 4.80
C PHE A 26 8.86 -0.21 3.86
N LEU A 27 9.32 0.03 2.64
CA LEU A 27 9.55 -0.99 1.63
C LEU A 27 11.04 -1.22 1.48
N ALA A 28 11.46 -2.49 1.50
CA ALA A 28 12.84 -2.82 1.15
C ALA A 28 13.08 -2.60 -0.34
N HIS A 29 14.19 -1.96 -0.71
CA HIS A 29 14.52 -1.66 -2.10
C HIS A 29 14.46 -2.90 -3.00
N GLN A 30 14.96 -4.04 -2.53
CA GLN A 30 14.91 -5.31 -3.26
C GLN A 30 13.49 -5.73 -3.64
N ASN A 31 12.48 -5.44 -2.80
CA ASN A 31 11.09 -5.80 -3.10
C ASN A 31 10.45 -4.85 -4.11
N ILE A 32 10.98 -3.63 -4.27
CA ILE A 32 10.59 -2.70 -5.32
C ILE A 32 11.18 -3.15 -6.65
N VAL A 33 12.48 -3.49 -6.67
CA VAL A 33 13.21 -3.91 -7.88
C VAL A 33 12.67 -5.23 -8.44
N LYS A 34 12.26 -6.17 -7.58
CA LYS A 34 11.62 -7.43 -8.01
C LYS A 34 10.27 -7.23 -8.71
N GLY A 35 9.65 -6.05 -8.59
CA GLY A 35 8.34 -5.77 -9.14
C GLY A 35 7.18 -6.46 -8.42
N GLY A 36 5.97 -6.20 -8.87
CA GLY A 36 4.73 -6.76 -8.33
C GLY A 36 3.67 -5.70 -8.04
N GLU A 37 2.83 -5.95 -7.03
CA GLU A 37 1.66 -5.12 -6.71
C GLU A 37 1.68 -4.66 -5.25
N LEU A 38 1.51 -3.35 -5.06
CA LEU A 38 1.33 -2.72 -3.75
C LEU A 38 -0.10 -2.19 -3.64
N VAL A 39 -0.88 -2.80 -2.76
CA VAL A 39 -2.29 -2.45 -2.52
C VAL A 39 -2.43 -1.73 -1.19
N PHE A 40 -3.04 -0.54 -1.21
CA PHE A 40 -3.37 0.22 -0.02
C PHE A 40 -4.88 0.17 0.25
N LEU A 41 -5.25 -0.29 1.44
CA LEU A 41 -6.58 -0.13 1.99
C LEU A 41 -6.68 1.25 2.64
N MET A 42 -7.41 2.15 1.99
CA MET A 42 -7.60 3.53 2.48
C MET A 42 -8.71 3.61 3.54
N ALA A 43 -8.59 4.54 4.48
CA ALA A 43 -9.57 4.89 5.49
C ALA A 43 -9.78 6.41 5.59
N ALA A 44 -10.96 6.82 6.09
CA ALA A 44 -11.32 8.23 6.29
C ALA A 44 -10.69 8.82 7.56
N ARG A 45 -10.25 7.96 8.49
CA ARG A 45 -9.61 8.31 9.77
C ARG A 45 -8.35 7.45 9.95
N PRO A 46 -7.34 7.95 10.66
CA PRO A 46 -6.12 7.20 10.97
C PRO A 46 -6.41 5.98 11.85
#